data_AF-A0A4Y2J832-F1
#
_entry.id   AF-A0A4Y2J832-F1
#
_cell.length_a   1.000
_cell.length_b   1.000
_cell.length_c   1.000
_cell.angle_alpha   90.00
_cell.angle_beta   90.00
_cell.angle_gamma   90.00
#
_symmetry.space_group_name_H-M   'P 1'
#
loop_
_entity.id
_entity.type
_entity.pdbx_description
1 polymer ?
#
loop_
_entity_poly.entity_id
_entity_poly.type
_entity_poly.pdbx_seq_one_letter_code
_entity_poly.pdbx_strand_id
1 'polypeptide(L)'
;MFGQGNNKFISLFLKHEELLNAAATFLNPQATTEQVTEAGENVLVALYGGDPATQSLDELRYHSFVKAAAKTKFNLARLPPTTDAAQLHAMRSYHQVQTWLGNEKDPLKWGWMHTPSGLFPKKAEKGPAP
;
A
#
# COMPACT_ATOMS: atom_id res chain seq x y z
N MET A 1 7.12 4.68 -1.92
CA MET A 1 6.45 5.71 -1.10
C MET A 1 7.36 6.90 -0.92
N PHE A 2 6.81 8.12 -0.92
CA PHE A 2 7.61 9.34 -0.74
C PHE A 2 8.17 9.42 0.70
N GLY A 3 9.46 9.72 0.83
CA GLY A 3 10.11 9.90 2.14
C GLY A 3 10.28 8.64 2.99
N GLN A 4 9.94 7.45 2.48
CA GLN A 4 10.20 6.17 3.15
C GLN A 4 11.42 5.53 2.49
N GLY A 5 12.52 5.38 3.24
CA GLY A 5 13.77 4.81 2.71
C GLY A 5 13.75 3.28 2.67
N ASN A 6 14.47 2.68 1.71
CA ASN A 6 14.56 1.22 1.54
C ASN A 6 15.05 0.50 2.82
N ASN A 7 16.02 1.07 3.53
CA ASN A 7 16.53 0.50 4.79
C ASN A 7 15.45 0.44 5.87
N LYS A 8 14.54 1.41 5.91
CA LYS A 8 13.42 1.39 6.87
C LYS A 8 12.49 0.22 6.56
N PHE A 9 12.19 -0.01 5.28
CA PHE A 9 11.38 -1.14 4.84
C PHE A 9 12.02 -2.48 5.23
N ILE A 10 13.31 -2.68 4.92
CA ILE A 10 14.04 -3.90 5.32
C ILE A 10 14.00 -4.10 6.84
N SER A 11 14.29 -3.05 7.60
CA SER A 11 14.25 -3.13 9.07
C SER A 11 12.86 -3.46 9.63
N LEU A 12 11.80 -3.09 8.91
CA LEU A 12 10.42 -3.35 9.29
C LEU A 12 10.12 -4.85 9.18
N PHE A 13 10.47 -5.47 8.05
CA PHE A 13 10.29 -6.91 7.84
C PHE A 13 11.14 -7.76 8.80
N LEU A 14 12.29 -7.25 9.25
CA LEU A 14 13.10 -7.92 10.26
C LEU A 14 12.52 -7.83 11.68
N LYS A 15 11.63 -6.87 11.95
CA LYS A 15 11.07 -6.61 13.29
C LYS A 15 9.66 -7.13 13.49
N HIS A 16 8.92 -7.34 12.41
CA HIS A 16 7.51 -7.70 12.46
C HIS A 16 7.28 -8.98 11.65
N GLU A 17 7.16 -10.11 12.35
CA GLU A 17 6.90 -11.42 11.77
C GLU A 17 5.59 -11.45 10.97
N GLU A 18 4.59 -10.68 11.41
CA GLU A 18 3.32 -10.43 10.70
C GLU A 18 3.52 -9.92 9.26
N LEU A 19 4.62 -9.21 8.97
CA LEU A 19 4.92 -8.73 7.62
C LEU A 19 5.52 -9.83 6.73
N LEU A 20 6.08 -10.88 7.32
CA LEU A 20 6.44 -12.10 6.58
C LEU A 20 5.17 -12.81 6.07
N ASN A 21 4.08 -12.78 6.84
CA ASN A 21 2.78 -13.28 6.38
C ASN A 21 2.28 -12.48 5.16
N ALA A 22 2.48 -11.16 5.17
CA ALA A 22 2.17 -10.33 4.00
C ALA A 22 3.03 -10.71 2.79
N ALA A 23 4.34 -10.97 2.97
CA ALA A 23 5.18 -11.46 1.88
C ALA A 23 4.71 -12.81 1.33
N ALA A 24 4.30 -13.74 2.21
CA ALA A 24 3.77 -15.05 1.81
C ALA A 24 2.49 -14.90 0.95
N THR A 25 1.59 -13.98 1.31
CA THR A 25 0.41 -13.63 0.49
C THR A 25 0.81 -13.16 -0.89
N PHE A 26 1.83 -12.30 -1.00
CA PHE A 26 2.27 -11.77 -2.30
C PHE A 26 2.93 -12.81 -3.19
N LEU A 27 3.53 -13.84 -2.60
CA LEU A 27 4.11 -14.98 -3.30
C LEU A 27 3.05 -16.02 -3.71
N ASN A 28 1.91 -16.08 -3.02
CA ASN A 28 0.86 -17.05 -3.30
C ASN A 28 0.08 -16.71 -4.60
N PRO A 29 0.14 -17.56 -5.64
CA PRO A 29 -0.61 -17.32 -6.87
C PRO A 29 -2.13 -17.46 -6.70
N GLN A 30 -2.63 -18.04 -5.61
CA GLN A 30 -4.06 -18.18 -5.33
C GLN A 30 -4.59 -17.13 -4.35
N ALA A 31 -3.77 -16.15 -3.97
CA ALA A 31 -4.22 -15.08 -3.09
C ALA A 31 -5.38 -14.30 -3.72
N THR A 32 -6.42 -14.04 -2.92
CA THR A 32 -7.55 -13.22 -3.35
C THR A 32 -7.18 -11.75 -3.32
N THR A 33 -8.00 -10.93 -3.99
CA THR A 33 -7.85 -9.47 -3.98
C THR A 33 -7.88 -8.92 -2.55
N GLU A 34 -8.78 -9.44 -1.72
CA GLU A 34 -8.98 -9.00 -0.33
C GLU A 34 -7.73 -9.29 0.50
N GLN A 35 -7.20 -10.51 0.42
CA GLN A 35 -5.96 -10.91 1.10
C GLN A 35 -4.78 -10.02 0.70
N VAL A 36 -4.64 -9.73 -0.59
CA VAL A 36 -3.56 -8.87 -1.10
C VAL A 36 -3.71 -7.44 -0.61
N THR A 37 -4.93 -6.89 -0.63
CA THR A 37 -5.20 -5.52 -0.18
C THR A 37 -4.99 -5.36 1.31
N GLU A 38 -5.45 -6.33 2.11
CA GLU A 38 -5.28 -6.35 3.57
C GLU A 38 -3.80 -6.49 3.94
N ALA A 39 -3.09 -7.46 3.36
CA ALA A 39 -1.66 -7.62 3.56
C ALA A 39 -0.86 -6.36 3.19
N GLY A 40 -1.20 -5.75 2.05
CA GLY A 40 -0.57 -4.51 1.60
C GLY A 40 -0.85 -3.32 2.51
N GLU A 41 -2.09 -3.17 3.00
CA GLU A 41 -2.47 -2.14 3.94
C GLU A 41 -1.76 -2.31 5.29
N ASN A 42 -1.70 -3.53 5.82
CA ASN A 42 -1.00 -3.85 7.07
C ASN A 42 0.50 -3.49 7.01
N VAL A 43 1.17 -3.79 5.89
CA VAL A 43 2.57 -3.37 5.66
C VAL A 43 2.70 -1.85 5.71
N LEU A 44 1.73 -1.12 5.16
CA LEU A 44 1.74 0.34 5.14
C LEU A 44 1.46 0.93 6.53
N VAL A 45 0.50 0.37 7.28
CA VAL A 45 0.23 0.77 8.68
C VAL A 45 1.51 0.66 9.51
N ALA A 46 2.18 -0.50 9.47
CA ALA A 46 3.46 -0.70 10.16
C ALA A 46 4.55 0.26 9.67
N LEU A 47 4.64 0.52 8.37
CA LEU A 47 5.64 1.43 7.81
C LEU A 47 5.46 2.89 8.29
N TYR A 48 4.21 3.32 8.47
CA TYR A 48 3.89 4.63 9.04
C TYR A 48 3.88 4.63 10.57
N GLY A 49 4.24 3.51 11.20
CA GLY A 49 4.46 3.40 12.65
C GLY A 49 3.20 3.11 13.45
N GLY A 50 2.13 2.65 12.81
CA GLY A 50 0.97 2.11 13.52
C GLY A 50 1.04 0.61 13.73
N ASP A 51 0.13 0.10 14.54
CA ASP A 51 -0.09 -1.32 14.77
C ASP A 51 -1.15 -1.87 13.79
N PRO A 52 -0.77 -2.78 12.87
CA PRO A 52 -1.71 -3.38 11.91
C PRO A 52 -2.89 -4.12 12.54
N ALA A 53 -2.78 -4.57 13.78
CA ALA A 53 -3.86 -5.28 14.46
C ALA A 53 -4.97 -4.35 14.98
N THR A 54 -4.66 -3.06 15.17
CA THR A 54 -5.54 -2.14 15.89
C THR A 54 -5.77 -0.81 15.19
N GLN A 55 -4.99 -0.47 14.16
CA GLN A 55 -5.03 0.83 13.51
C GLN A 55 -5.23 0.72 12.00
N SER A 56 -5.98 1.66 11.44
CA SER A 56 -6.16 1.80 9.99
C SER A 56 -5.24 2.87 9.39
N LEU A 57 -5.02 2.80 8.06
CA LEU A 57 -4.29 3.85 7.34
C LEU A 57 -4.98 5.21 7.44
N ASP A 58 -6.31 5.23 7.38
CA ASP A 58 -7.08 6.47 7.44
C ASP A 58 -6.94 7.15 8.83
N GLU A 59 -6.93 6.38 9.93
CA GLU A 59 -6.64 6.91 11.27
C GLU A 59 -5.23 7.49 11.38
N LEU A 60 -4.23 6.75 10.89
CA LEU A 60 -2.83 7.21 10.87
C LEU A 60 -2.66 8.46 10.02
N ARG A 61 -3.37 8.53 8.90
CA ARG A 61 -3.35 9.67 7.99
C ARG A 61 -3.94 10.90 8.67
N TYR A 62 -5.13 10.78 9.26
CA TYR A 62 -5.78 11.86 9.99
C TYR A 62 -4.90 12.37 11.15
N HIS A 63 -4.37 11.47 11.97
CA HIS A 63 -3.47 11.86 13.07
C HIS A 63 -2.22 12.59 12.56
N SER A 64 -1.62 12.09 11.48
CA SER A 64 -0.47 12.70 10.82
C SER A 64 -0.81 14.09 10.28
N PHE A 65 -2.01 14.27 9.71
CA PHE A 65 -2.50 15.54 9.20
C PHE A 65 -2.70 16.55 10.33
N VAL A 66 -3.42 16.19 11.39
CA VAL A 66 -3.65 17.09 12.55
C VAL A 66 -2.30 17.56 13.14
N LYS A 67 -1.35 16.64 13.31
CA LYS A 67 0.00 16.96 13.80
C LYS A 67 0.80 17.84 12.84
N ALA A 68 0.60 17.69 11.54
CA ALA A 68 1.26 18.48 10.51
C ALA A 68 0.67 19.89 10.41
N ALA A 69 -0.66 20.02 10.45
CA ALA A 69 -1.39 21.28 10.36
C ALA A 69 -1.06 22.24 11.52
N ALA A 70 -0.68 21.72 12.68
CA ALA A 70 -0.19 22.53 13.81
C ALA A 70 1.18 23.19 13.58
N LYS A 71 1.88 22.87 12.48
CA LYS A 71 3.22 23.40 12.17
C LYS A 71 3.15 24.50 11.13
N THR A 72 4.02 25.51 11.27
CA THR A 72 4.14 26.64 10.32
C THR A 72 4.63 26.23 8.94
N LYS A 73 5.36 25.11 8.84
CA LYS A 73 5.76 24.48 7.57
C LYS A 73 5.51 22.98 7.68
N PHE A 74 4.73 22.43 6.78
CA PHE A 74 4.50 20.99 6.66
C PHE A 74 4.49 20.55 5.20
N ASN A 75 4.80 19.27 4.96
CA ASN A 75 4.80 18.68 3.63
C ASN A 75 3.73 17.59 3.57
N LEU A 76 2.64 17.86 2.85
CA LEU A 76 1.52 16.94 2.64
C LEU A 76 1.95 15.62 1.98
N ALA A 77 3.03 15.61 1.19
CA ALA A 77 3.53 14.40 0.54
C ALA A 77 4.07 13.35 1.54
N ARG A 78 4.26 13.72 2.83
CA ARG A 78 4.69 12.80 3.89
C ARG A 78 3.54 12.13 4.63
N LEU A 79 2.30 12.47 4.32
CA LEU A 79 1.15 11.79 4.89
C LEU A 79 1.12 10.32 4.43
N PRO A 80 0.65 9.39 5.28
CA PRO A 80 0.28 8.05 4.83
C PRO A 80 -0.65 8.12 3.61
N PRO A 81 -0.56 7.20 2.64
CA PRO A 81 -1.54 7.14 1.55
C PRO A 81 -2.95 6.90 2.12
N THR A 82 -3.98 7.32 1.40
CA THR A 82 -5.37 6.90 1.69
C THR A 82 -5.51 5.40 1.49
N THR A 83 -6.43 4.74 2.20
CA THR A 83 -6.71 3.30 2.03
C THR A 83 -6.95 2.91 0.57
N ASP A 84 -7.76 3.66 -0.19
CA ASP A 84 -8.04 3.35 -1.61
C ASP A 84 -6.75 3.32 -2.49
N ALA A 85 -5.91 4.35 -2.36
CA ALA A 85 -4.62 4.41 -3.05
C ALA A 85 -3.65 3.29 -2.62
N ALA A 86 -3.67 2.93 -1.32
CA ALA A 86 -2.87 1.84 -0.77
C ALA A 86 -3.28 0.48 -1.34
N GLN A 87 -4.58 0.19 -1.38
CA GLN A 87 -5.14 -1.04 -1.91
C GLN A 87 -4.83 -1.19 -3.41
N LEU A 88 -5.05 -0.14 -4.20
CA LEU A 88 -4.67 -0.12 -5.62
C LEU A 88 -3.17 -0.34 -5.84
N HIS A 89 -2.32 0.21 -4.96
CA HIS A 89 -0.88 -0.04 -5.01
C HIS A 89 -0.54 -1.49 -4.69
N ALA A 90 -1.13 -2.07 -3.65
CA ALA A 90 -0.95 -3.47 -3.26
C ALA A 90 -1.32 -4.42 -4.41
N MET A 91 -2.48 -4.19 -5.05
CA MET A 91 -2.94 -5.00 -6.19
C MET A 91 -1.95 -4.98 -7.36
N ARG A 92 -1.42 -3.80 -7.73
CA ARG A 92 -0.44 -3.68 -8.82
C ARG A 92 0.90 -4.32 -8.46
N SER A 93 1.35 -4.15 -7.22
CA SER A 93 2.57 -4.79 -6.72
C SER A 93 2.45 -6.32 -6.73
N TYR A 94 1.28 -6.85 -6.35
CA TYR A 94 0.99 -8.28 -6.45
C TYR A 94 1.03 -8.77 -7.90
N HIS A 95 0.34 -8.07 -8.82
CA HIS A 95 0.37 -8.40 -10.24
C HIS A 95 1.79 -8.43 -10.81
N GLN A 96 2.63 -7.47 -10.42
CA GLN A 96 4.03 -7.41 -10.83
C GLN A 96 4.85 -8.60 -10.28
N VAL A 97 4.68 -8.94 -9.00
CA VAL A 97 5.36 -10.09 -8.37
C VAL A 97 4.95 -11.39 -9.05
N GLN A 98 3.64 -11.58 -9.28
CA GLN A 98 3.13 -12.78 -9.96
C GLN A 98 3.64 -12.90 -11.39
N THR A 99 3.73 -11.78 -12.11
CA THR A 99 4.34 -11.73 -13.45
C THR A 99 5.80 -12.19 -13.42
N TRP A 100 6.59 -11.74 -12.43
CA TRP A 100 7.98 -12.20 -12.27
C TRP A 100 8.10 -13.69 -11.94
N LEU A 101 7.09 -14.25 -11.27
CA LEU A 101 7.02 -15.68 -10.97
C LEU A 101 6.47 -16.52 -12.14
N GLY A 102 6.12 -15.90 -13.27
CA GLY A 102 5.55 -16.59 -14.43
C GLY A 102 4.05 -16.90 -14.31
N ASN A 103 3.36 -16.33 -13.33
CA ASN A 103 1.93 -16.51 -13.15
C ASN A 103 1.16 -15.41 -13.88
N GLU A 104 0.49 -15.77 -14.98
CA GLU A 104 -0.34 -14.82 -15.71
C GLU A 104 -1.59 -14.43 -14.91
N LYS A 105 -1.80 -13.12 -14.79
CA LYS A 105 -2.92 -12.50 -14.09
C LYS A 105 -3.49 -11.38 -14.96
N ASP A 106 -4.82 -11.31 -15.06
CA ASP A 106 -5.51 -10.25 -15.81
C ASP A 106 -5.25 -8.88 -15.15
N PRO A 107 -4.50 -7.97 -15.79
CA PRO A 107 -4.12 -6.69 -15.19
C PRO A 107 -5.34 -5.84 -14.80
N LEU A 108 -6.48 -5.96 -15.49
CA LEU A 108 -7.68 -5.16 -15.20
C LEU A 108 -8.30 -5.48 -13.85
N LYS A 109 -8.11 -6.71 -13.36
CA LYS A 109 -8.50 -7.15 -12.03
C LYS A 109 -7.53 -6.71 -10.94
N TRP A 110 -6.33 -6.24 -11.31
CA TRP A 110 -5.24 -5.94 -10.37
C TRP A 110 -4.77 -4.48 -10.41
N GLY A 111 -5.72 -3.54 -10.47
CA GLY A 111 -5.42 -2.12 -10.31
C GLY A 111 -4.87 -1.42 -11.56
N TRP A 112 -5.02 -2.05 -12.73
CA TRP A 112 -4.74 -1.44 -14.04
C TRP A 112 -6.03 -1.18 -14.82
N MET A 113 -5.96 -0.27 -15.79
CA MET A 113 -7.02 0.01 -16.75
C MET A 113 -6.45 0.12 -18.16
N HIS A 114 -7.27 -0.24 -19.16
CA HIS A 114 -6.92 0.00 -20.55
C HIS A 114 -7.06 1.47 -20.92
N THR A 115 -6.10 1.94 -21.71
CA THR A 115 -6.12 3.22 -22.41
C THR A 115 -5.68 2.97 -23.86
N PRO A 116 -5.94 3.90 -24.79
CA PRO A 116 -5.40 3.81 -26.15
C PRO A 116 -3.88 3.65 -26.21
N SER A 117 -3.18 4.15 -25.19
CA SER A 117 -1.72 4.08 -25.01
C SER A 117 -1.23 2.85 -24.25
N GLY A 118 -2.09 1.89 -23.92
CA GLY A 118 -1.74 0.68 -23.16
C GLY A 118 -2.32 0.66 -21.74
N LEU A 119 -1.64 -0.04 -20.82
CA LEU A 119 -2.07 -0.19 -19.44
C LEU A 119 -1.64 1.01 -18.59
N PHE A 120 -2.60 1.63 -17.91
CA PHE A 120 -2.34 2.71 -16.95
C PHE A 120 -2.79 2.28 -15.54
N PRO A 121 -2.13 2.77 -14.48
CA PRO A 121 -2.61 2.56 -13.13
C PRO A 121 -4.01 3.13 -12.96
N LYS A 122 -4.95 2.34 -12.42
CA LYS A 122 -6.22 2.87 -11.91
C LYS A 122 -5.91 3.89 -10.82
N LYS A 123 -6.56 5.06 -10.92
CA LYS A 123 -6.49 6.12 -9.92
C LYS A 123 -7.49 5.81 -8.80
N ALA A 124 -7.17 6.27 -7.60
CA ALA A 124 -8.13 6.27 -6.50
C ALA A 124 -9.37 7.07 -6.93
N GLU A 125 -10.55 6.50 -6.72
CA GLU A 125 -11.83 7.11 -7.09
C GLU A 125 -12.33 8.05 -6.00
N LYS A 126 -11.93 7.79 -4.75
CA LYS A 126 -12.26 8.65 -3.62
C LYS A 126 -11.44 9.93 -3.68
N GLY A 127 -12.09 11.04 -3.32
CA GLY A 127 -11.42 12.34 -3.22
C GLY A 127 -10.28 12.33 -2.19
N PRO A 128 -9.38 13.32 -2.24
CA PRO A 128 -8.30 13.44 -1.26
C PRO A 128 -8.91 13.60 0.14
N ALA A 129 -8.71 12.59 1.00
CA ALA A 129 -9.12 12.65 2.40
C ALA A 129 -8.05 13.40 3.24
N PRO A 130 -8.46 14.26 4.19
CA PRO A 130 -7.56 14.88 5.18
C PRO A 130 -6.78 13.85 5.98
#